data_AF-A0A212PHG5-F1
#
_entry.id   AF-A0A212PHG5-F1
#
_cell.length_a   1.000
_cell.length_b   1.000
_cell.length_c   1.000
_cell.angle_alpha   90.00
_cell.angle_beta   90.00
_cell.angle_gamma   90.00
#
_symmetry.space_group_name_H-M   'P 1'
#
loop_
_entity.id
_entity.type
_entity.pdbx_description
1 polymer ?
#
loop_
_entity_poly.entity_id
_entity_poly.type
_entity_poly.pdbx_seq_one_letter_code
_entity_poly.pdbx_strand_id
1 'polypeptide(L)'
;MRKTLQSFVTATATVVVAAALGGCGTDNKNGAVVAERVSPSSCFATTCHAGQTDPVSGQVIRTQVEQSLHYRLSQNTADCQGCHGGGSMHFGVGPLPYANPAEFGGGCFTCHQENAPLDAAHYTTAKPGVDEASPASYVTPNVDCTFCHSAHSPVSTQIHEDWAEGHGNVNALAFAEESFGIDSRAACSRCHTTTGYIRFANSEFETAPTTGFAAAGDMTREVIACKACHSTSEFSANNLRPADAFTASYKYNGARVEYVDSGASNLCIPCHSGRESGDSVTSITNFTNASFKNPHYFPAAAMLFSKSGFRYYTSNAKYQSTNSHSQIGIGNYNGTGTNGACVACHLGPVGNSTHTFDPFEVADLTNGAGGCYGCHTPALGEPTILEENEHQKAIFARFLDFYKYELAQKGIFYGSAHPYFYTADGGTTAIKNWTTVGPTGGTGAKNMGAAFNYKFVAAEGGAHAHNRTFAKRLITDAIQYLQTGSNTYSFSSANNLAGGTNGQADPNSIISFSAYSTSKPTFTFTDPKSGVATDVSISSLKSELLRYRSVPNQWYRR
;
A
#
# COMPACT_ATOMS: atom_id res chain seq x y z
N MET A 1 17.14 -16.61 -95.33
CA MET A 1 16.80 -15.47 -96.20
C MET A 1 16.75 -14.19 -95.37
N ARG A 2 17.64 -13.25 -95.70
CA ARG A 2 17.57 -11.77 -95.57
C ARG A 2 16.62 -11.14 -94.52
N LYS A 3 17.27 -10.37 -93.64
CA LYS A 3 16.91 -9.04 -93.09
C LYS A 3 15.48 -8.85 -92.52
N THR A 4 15.40 -8.41 -91.27
CA THR A 4 15.04 -7.03 -90.83
C THR A 4 14.34 -7.11 -89.45
N LEU A 5 14.92 -6.50 -88.42
CA LEU A 5 14.30 -5.54 -87.47
C LEU A 5 15.15 -5.43 -86.19
N GLN A 6 15.94 -4.37 -86.13
CA GLN A 6 16.30 -3.70 -84.89
C GLN A 6 15.05 -2.96 -84.38
N SER A 7 14.75 -3.05 -83.08
CA SER A 7 14.28 -1.98 -82.18
C SER A 7 13.61 -2.60 -80.95
N PHE A 8 13.72 -1.91 -79.81
CA PHE A 8 13.24 -2.25 -78.47
C PHE A 8 14.22 -2.97 -77.53
N VAL A 9 15.35 -2.31 -77.25
CA VAL A 9 16.09 -2.45 -75.98
C VAL A 9 16.33 -1.05 -75.42
N THR A 10 15.31 -0.48 -74.75
CA THR A 10 15.47 0.58 -73.74
C THR A 10 14.10 0.92 -73.16
N ALA A 11 13.89 0.59 -71.88
CA ALA A 11 12.95 1.22 -70.91
C ALA A 11 12.31 0.19 -69.97
N THR A 12 13.09 -0.54 -69.16
CA THR A 12 12.52 -1.24 -68.00
C THR A 12 13.58 -1.52 -66.93
N ALA A 13 14.32 -0.47 -66.52
CA ALA A 13 15.28 -0.59 -65.41
C ALA A 13 15.40 0.69 -64.57
N THR A 14 14.40 1.57 -64.57
CA THR A 14 14.45 2.83 -63.80
C THR A 14 13.11 3.22 -63.17
N VAL A 15 12.37 2.27 -62.59
CA VAL A 15 11.13 2.59 -61.83
C VAL A 15 11.08 1.93 -60.44
N VAL A 16 11.99 1.03 -60.07
CA VAL A 16 11.89 0.30 -58.78
C VAL A 16 12.68 0.97 -57.62
N VAL A 17 13.47 2.02 -57.87
CA VAL A 17 14.23 2.70 -56.79
C VAL A 17 13.57 4.00 -56.30
N ALA A 18 12.55 4.52 -56.98
CA ALA A 18 11.85 5.74 -56.55
C ALA A 18 10.81 5.53 -55.43
N ALA A 19 10.39 4.28 -55.16
CA ALA A 19 9.40 3.97 -54.13
C ALA A 19 9.99 3.84 -52.71
N ALA A 20 11.32 3.85 -52.55
CA ALA A 20 11.99 3.74 -51.25
C ALA A 20 12.66 5.04 -50.77
N LEU A 21 12.63 6.11 -51.58
CA LEU A 21 13.22 7.42 -51.26
C LEU A 21 12.20 8.56 -51.28
N GLY A 22 10.91 8.26 -51.40
CA GLY A 22 9.85 9.22 -51.14
C GLY A 22 9.80 9.51 -49.64
N GLY A 23 10.58 10.48 -49.18
CA GLY A 23 10.43 11.04 -47.83
C GLY A 23 8.98 11.44 -47.58
N CYS A 24 8.47 11.18 -46.36
CA CYS A 24 7.08 11.40 -45.93
C CYS A 24 6.70 12.92 -45.85
N GLY A 25 7.11 13.74 -46.81
CA GLY A 25 6.84 15.18 -46.86
C GLY A 25 6.83 15.69 -48.29
N THR A 26 5.72 15.50 -49.02
CA THR A 26 5.48 16.22 -50.27
C THR A 26 4.03 16.66 -50.40
N ASP A 27 3.62 17.55 -49.50
CA ASP A 27 2.80 18.67 -49.98
C ASP A 27 3.79 19.74 -50.46
N ASN A 28 3.76 20.01 -51.76
CA ASN A 28 4.72 20.85 -52.48
C ASN A 28 5.06 22.17 -51.76
N LYS A 29 6.22 22.26 -51.11
CA LYS A 29 6.86 23.55 -50.75
C LYS A 29 8.35 23.51 -51.05
N ASN A 30 8.66 23.76 -52.33
CA ASN A 30 9.98 24.25 -52.69
C ASN A 30 10.13 25.67 -52.11
N GLY A 31 10.94 25.80 -51.06
CA GLY A 31 11.45 27.09 -50.59
C GLY A 31 10.81 27.62 -49.30
N ALA A 32 11.14 27.00 -48.17
CA ALA A 32 11.24 27.71 -46.88
C ALA A 32 12.10 26.88 -45.93
N VAL A 33 13.14 27.49 -45.35
CA VAL A 33 14.05 26.88 -44.35
C VAL A 33 13.40 26.83 -42.96
N VAL A 34 12.08 26.70 -42.91
CA VAL A 34 11.30 26.59 -41.67
C VAL A 34 10.41 25.37 -41.86
N ALA A 35 10.76 24.27 -41.20
CA ALA A 35 9.98 23.05 -41.26
C ALA A 35 8.57 23.33 -40.71
N GLU A 36 7.58 23.33 -41.61
CA GLU A 36 6.19 23.53 -41.26
C GLU A 36 5.68 22.33 -40.43
N ARG A 37 4.79 22.60 -39.47
CA ARG A 37 4.21 21.57 -38.59
C ARG A 37 3.51 20.51 -39.45
N VAL A 38 3.82 19.23 -39.23
CA VAL A 38 3.14 18.13 -39.92
C VAL A 38 1.78 17.95 -39.27
N SER A 39 0.70 17.97 -40.06
CA SER A 39 -0.64 17.85 -39.50
C SER A 39 -0.86 16.44 -38.92
N PRO A 40 -1.59 16.30 -37.80
CA PRO A 40 -1.87 14.98 -37.22
C PRO A 40 -2.57 14.04 -38.21
N SER A 41 -3.41 14.57 -39.10
CA SER A 41 -4.04 13.80 -40.16
C SER A 41 -3.03 13.25 -41.16
N SER A 42 -1.95 13.97 -41.49
CA SER A 42 -0.90 13.51 -42.40
C SER A 42 0.03 12.44 -41.79
N CYS A 43 0.24 12.44 -40.47
CA CYS A 43 0.98 11.37 -39.77
C CYS A 43 0.30 10.00 -39.94
N PHE A 44 -1.03 9.95 -39.97
CA PHE A 44 -1.81 8.71 -40.04
C PHE A 44 -2.40 8.41 -41.42
N ALA A 45 -2.66 9.42 -42.24
CA ALA A 45 -3.14 9.24 -43.61
C ALA A 45 -2.03 8.73 -44.55
N THR A 46 -0.76 8.89 -44.16
CA THR A 46 0.38 8.30 -44.85
C THR A 46 0.69 6.90 -44.29
N THR A 47 1.23 6.03 -45.14
CA THR A 47 1.65 4.66 -44.80
C THR A 47 2.69 4.58 -43.68
N CYS A 48 3.27 5.71 -43.24
CA CYS A 48 4.40 5.76 -42.32
C CYS A 48 4.01 5.33 -40.88
N HIS A 49 2.82 5.71 -40.36
CA HIS A 49 2.37 5.34 -39.00
C HIS A 49 0.98 4.68 -38.91
N ALA A 50 0.30 4.45 -40.03
CA ALA A 50 -1.08 3.94 -40.06
C ALA A 50 -1.31 2.59 -39.36
N GLY A 51 -0.26 1.78 -39.16
CA GLY A 51 -0.32 0.46 -38.52
C GLY A 51 0.45 0.34 -37.21
N GLN A 52 0.93 1.46 -36.62
CA GLN A 52 1.69 1.40 -35.38
C GLN A 52 0.77 1.08 -34.20
N THR A 53 1.11 0.02 -33.49
CA THR A 53 0.43 -0.40 -32.27
C THR A 53 1.26 0.02 -31.06
N ASP A 54 0.58 0.47 -30.02
CA ASP A 54 1.22 0.71 -28.74
C ASP A 54 1.73 -0.65 -28.22
N PRO A 55 3.04 -0.77 -27.92
CA PRO A 55 3.62 -2.05 -27.52
C PRO A 55 3.13 -2.53 -26.15
N VAL A 56 2.49 -1.66 -25.38
CA VAL A 56 1.93 -1.94 -24.05
C VAL A 56 0.46 -2.33 -24.16
N SER A 57 -0.35 -1.56 -24.89
CA SER A 57 -1.80 -1.81 -24.99
C SER A 57 -2.19 -2.78 -26.11
N GLY A 58 -1.32 -2.94 -27.10
CA GLY A 58 -1.61 -3.65 -28.36
C GLY A 58 -2.63 -2.94 -29.26
N GLN A 59 -3.16 -1.79 -28.84
CA GLN A 59 -4.11 -0.99 -29.60
C GLN A 59 -3.37 -0.15 -30.65
N VAL A 60 -4.08 0.23 -31.71
CA VAL A 60 -3.55 1.19 -32.68
C VAL A 60 -3.37 2.53 -31.98
N ILE A 61 -2.14 3.08 -32.00
CA ILE A 61 -1.77 4.32 -31.29
C ILE A 61 -2.72 5.46 -31.66
N ARG A 62 -3.07 5.55 -32.96
CA ARG A 62 -4.02 6.55 -33.45
C ARG A 62 -5.33 6.54 -32.68
N THR A 63 -5.92 5.37 -32.50
CA THR A 63 -7.21 5.21 -31.83
C THR A 63 -7.12 5.66 -30.38
N GLN A 64 -6.02 5.34 -29.69
CA GLN A 64 -5.78 5.76 -28.32
C GLN A 64 -5.63 7.29 -28.21
N VAL A 65 -4.84 7.90 -29.09
CA VAL A 65 -4.62 9.36 -29.10
C VAL A 65 -5.93 10.09 -29.41
N GLU A 66 -6.71 9.63 -30.40
CA GLU A 66 -8.00 10.23 -30.75
C GLU A 66 -9.02 10.20 -29.59
N GLN A 67 -8.91 9.24 -28.68
CA GLN A 67 -9.73 9.14 -27.47
C GLN A 67 -9.22 10.02 -26.31
N SER A 68 -7.95 10.42 -26.34
CA SER A 68 -7.36 11.24 -25.28
C SER A 68 -8.01 12.62 -25.17
N LEU A 69 -7.97 13.21 -23.98
CA LEU A 69 -8.42 14.59 -23.77
C LEU A 69 -7.53 15.59 -24.51
N HIS A 70 -6.24 15.29 -24.64
CA HIS A 70 -5.28 16.11 -25.38
C HIS A 70 -5.66 16.28 -26.85
N TYR A 71 -6.16 15.23 -27.50
CA TYR A 71 -6.64 15.33 -28.87
C TYR A 71 -8.02 16.00 -28.98
N ARG A 72 -8.96 15.63 -28.10
CA ARG A 72 -10.37 16.07 -28.19
C ARG A 72 -10.59 17.53 -27.77
N LEU A 73 -9.87 18.01 -26.76
CA LEU A 73 -10.13 19.35 -26.18
C LEU A 73 -9.24 20.44 -26.77
N SER A 74 -8.08 20.08 -27.33
CA SER A 74 -7.07 21.08 -27.70
C SER A 74 -7.18 21.56 -29.16
N GLN A 75 -8.21 21.19 -29.91
CA GLN A 75 -8.35 21.52 -31.34
C GLN A 75 -7.07 21.18 -32.16
N ASN A 76 -6.46 20.02 -31.91
CA ASN A 76 -5.18 19.58 -32.50
C ASN A 76 -3.90 20.32 -32.05
N THR A 77 -3.90 21.12 -30.97
CA THR A 77 -2.66 21.76 -30.47
C THR A 77 -1.69 20.80 -29.76
N ALA A 78 -2.16 19.73 -29.12
CA ALA A 78 -1.36 18.68 -28.50
C ALA A 78 -1.42 17.40 -29.36
N ASP A 79 -0.96 17.53 -30.60
CA ASP A 79 -0.79 16.41 -31.54
C ASP A 79 0.54 15.68 -31.31
N CYS A 80 0.88 14.73 -32.19
CA CYS A 80 2.15 14.01 -32.13
C CYS A 80 3.36 14.94 -32.02
N GLN A 81 3.36 16.09 -32.72
CA GLN A 81 4.46 17.06 -32.64
C GLN A 81 4.39 17.92 -31.38
N GLY A 82 3.21 18.08 -30.79
CA GLY A 82 3.04 18.69 -29.47
C GLY A 82 3.72 17.86 -28.36
N CYS A 83 3.60 16.54 -28.41
CA CYS A 83 4.21 15.64 -27.41
C CYS A 83 5.67 15.30 -27.73
N HIS A 84 5.98 14.97 -28.99
CA HIS A 84 7.31 14.47 -29.40
C HIS A 84 8.24 15.58 -29.93
N GLY A 85 7.74 16.81 -30.06
CA GLY A 85 8.43 17.94 -30.72
C GLY A 85 8.19 17.97 -32.23
N GLY A 86 8.45 19.10 -32.89
CA GLY A 86 8.27 19.25 -34.35
C GLY A 86 9.59 19.33 -35.13
N GLY A 87 9.51 19.64 -36.42
CA GLY A 87 10.68 20.03 -37.24
C GLY A 87 11.23 18.96 -38.18
N SER A 88 12.44 19.19 -38.72
CA SER A 88 13.07 18.35 -39.76
C SER A 88 13.30 16.89 -39.36
N MET A 89 13.30 16.61 -38.06
CA MET A 89 13.47 15.26 -37.49
C MET A 89 12.31 14.31 -37.84
N HIS A 90 11.12 14.84 -38.12
CA HIS A 90 9.97 14.04 -38.60
C HIS A 90 10.15 13.52 -40.03
N PHE A 91 11.14 14.05 -40.77
CA PHE A 91 11.50 13.61 -42.11
C PHE A 91 12.78 12.76 -42.11
N GLY A 92 13.16 12.18 -40.96
CA GLY A 92 14.32 11.30 -40.81
C GLY A 92 15.66 12.02 -40.65
N VAL A 93 15.65 13.34 -40.35
CA VAL A 93 16.86 14.13 -40.13
C VAL A 93 17.10 14.33 -38.63
N GLY A 94 17.82 13.40 -38.01
CA GLY A 94 18.16 13.42 -36.58
C GLY A 94 17.09 12.81 -35.66
N PRO A 95 17.39 12.64 -34.35
CA PRO A 95 16.46 12.05 -33.39
C PRO A 95 15.29 13.00 -33.09
N LEU A 96 14.11 12.44 -32.77
CA LEU A 96 12.97 13.23 -32.29
C LEU A 96 13.36 14.03 -31.03
N PRO A 97 12.89 15.30 -30.89
CA PRO A 97 13.20 16.12 -29.71
C PRO A 97 12.82 15.44 -28.38
N TYR A 98 11.65 14.83 -28.32
CA TYR A 98 11.18 14.05 -27.18
C TYR A 98 10.79 12.64 -27.64
N ALA A 99 11.77 11.74 -27.70
CA ALA A 99 11.51 10.34 -27.99
C ALA A 99 10.57 9.72 -26.94
N ASN A 100 10.72 10.12 -25.67
CA ASN A 100 9.79 9.81 -24.58
C ASN A 100 9.21 11.10 -24.00
N PRO A 101 7.99 11.53 -24.40
CA PRO A 101 7.38 12.76 -23.92
C PRO A 101 7.14 12.81 -22.41
N ALA A 102 7.02 11.65 -21.76
CA ALA A 102 6.63 11.54 -20.36
C ALA A 102 7.80 11.74 -19.39
N GLU A 103 9.04 11.61 -19.87
CA GLU A 103 10.23 11.72 -19.02
C GLU A 103 10.33 13.09 -18.34
N PHE A 104 11.06 13.15 -17.24
CA PHE A 104 11.26 14.39 -16.52
C PHE A 104 11.96 15.43 -17.43
N GLY A 105 11.32 16.56 -17.68
CA GLY A 105 11.78 17.58 -18.64
C GLY A 105 11.40 17.32 -20.11
N GLY A 106 10.63 16.26 -20.39
CA GLY A 106 10.07 15.93 -21.70
C GLY A 106 8.86 16.78 -22.10
N GLY A 107 8.26 16.46 -23.24
CA GLY A 107 7.15 17.23 -23.82
C GLY A 107 5.94 17.43 -22.90
N CYS A 108 5.57 16.42 -22.09
CA CYS A 108 4.51 16.55 -21.09
C CYS A 108 4.87 17.63 -20.06
N PHE A 109 6.11 17.61 -19.56
CA PHE A 109 6.58 18.53 -18.53
C PHE A 109 6.63 19.98 -19.03
N THR A 110 7.10 20.22 -20.26
CA THR A 110 7.13 21.56 -20.86
C THR A 110 5.74 22.20 -20.91
N CYS A 111 4.71 21.44 -21.29
CA CYS A 111 3.35 21.96 -21.29
C CYS A 111 2.77 22.11 -19.88
N HIS A 112 2.94 21.10 -19.03
CA HIS A 112 2.30 21.03 -17.71
C HIS A 112 3.03 21.74 -16.57
N GLN A 113 4.19 22.31 -16.83
CA GLN A 113 4.87 23.23 -15.91
C GLN A 113 4.53 24.70 -16.21
N GLU A 114 4.47 25.08 -17.50
CA GLU A 114 4.44 26.50 -17.89
C GLU A 114 3.10 26.95 -18.47
N ASN A 115 2.45 26.09 -19.27
CA ASN A 115 1.32 26.49 -20.13
C ASN A 115 -0.03 25.97 -19.62
N ALA A 116 -0.02 24.81 -18.94
CA ALA A 116 -1.18 24.19 -18.30
C ALA A 116 -0.75 23.57 -16.96
N PRO A 117 -0.36 24.43 -15.98
CA PRO A 117 0.22 23.97 -14.73
C PRO A 117 -0.70 22.97 -14.03
N LEU A 118 -0.18 21.78 -13.72
CA LEU A 118 -0.86 20.86 -12.82
C LEU A 118 -0.74 21.36 -11.37
N ASP A 119 -1.52 20.77 -10.49
CA ASP A 119 -1.49 21.11 -9.07
C ASP A 119 -0.09 20.90 -8.44
N ALA A 120 0.07 21.45 -7.24
CA ALA A 120 1.32 21.32 -6.50
C ALA A 120 1.65 19.86 -6.14
N ALA A 121 0.67 18.94 -6.09
CA ALA A 121 0.88 17.55 -5.76
C ALA A 121 1.59 16.78 -6.90
N HIS A 122 1.41 17.20 -8.15
CA HIS A 122 2.12 16.60 -9.28
C HIS A 122 3.61 16.95 -9.29
N TYR A 123 3.96 18.19 -8.93
CA TYR A 123 5.29 18.70 -9.25
C TYR A 123 6.10 19.30 -8.11
N THR A 124 5.60 19.35 -6.85
CA THR A 124 6.20 20.07 -5.69
C THR A 124 7.58 20.62 -6.00
N THR A 125 7.58 21.77 -6.67
CA THR A 125 8.64 22.29 -7.56
C THR A 125 9.93 21.46 -7.60
N ALA A 126 10.05 20.59 -8.60
CA ALA A 126 11.25 19.87 -9.00
C ALA A 126 12.41 20.82 -9.42
N LYS A 127 12.93 21.59 -8.47
CA LYS A 127 14.14 22.41 -8.61
C LYS A 127 15.25 21.82 -7.76
N PRO A 128 16.51 21.85 -8.21
CA PRO A 128 17.64 21.65 -7.31
C PRO A 128 17.52 22.60 -6.10
N GLY A 129 17.53 22.07 -4.89
CA GLY A 129 17.37 22.84 -3.65
C GLY A 129 15.97 22.80 -3.01
N VAL A 130 15.12 21.81 -3.33
CA VAL A 130 13.94 21.50 -2.51
C VAL A 130 14.40 21.14 -1.09
N ASP A 131 13.81 21.77 -0.09
CA ASP A 131 14.09 21.47 1.32
C ASP A 131 13.31 20.22 1.81
N GLU A 132 13.71 19.66 2.96
CA GLU A 132 12.94 18.60 3.64
C GLU A 132 11.53 19.07 4.11
N ALA A 133 11.08 20.29 3.78
CA ALA A 133 9.76 20.76 4.16
C ALA A 133 8.69 20.53 3.06
N SER A 134 9.10 20.13 1.85
CA SER A 134 8.17 19.93 0.74
C SER A 134 7.39 18.61 0.86
N PRO A 135 6.08 18.56 0.53
CA PRO A 135 5.31 17.32 0.45
C PRO A 135 5.93 16.30 -0.53
N ALA A 136 5.42 15.08 -0.53
CA ALA A 136 5.72 14.14 -1.61
C ALA A 136 5.09 14.59 -2.94
N SER A 137 5.52 14.00 -4.06
CA SER A 137 4.95 14.28 -5.37
C SER A 137 4.68 13.03 -6.18
N TYR A 138 3.77 13.17 -7.15
CA TYR A 138 3.49 12.13 -8.15
C TYR A 138 4.59 12.01 -9.20
N VAL A 139 5.27 13.10 -9.53
CA VAL A 139 6.36 13.13 -10.52
C VAL A 139 7.64 13.60 -9.85
N THR A 140 8.71 12.85 -10.06
CA THR A 140 10.08 13.15 -9.61
C THR A 140 11.06 12.86 -10.76
N PRO A 141 12.37 13.14 -10.61
CA PRO A 141 13.34 12.68 -11.61
C PRO A 141 13.36 11.16 -11.86
N ASN A 142 12.76 10.35 -10.97
CA ASN A 142 12.72 8.88 -11.08
C ASN A 142 11.30 8.32 -11.33
N VAL A 143 10.27 9.16 -11.23
CA VAL A 143 8.86 8.78 -11.44
C VAL A 143 8.28 9.73 -12.47
N ASP A 144 7.93 9.21 -13.63
CA ASP A 144 7.49 10.00 -14.78
C ASP A 144 5.95 9.96 -14.96
N CYS A 145 5.40 10.76 -15.89
CA CYS A 145 3.94 10.85 -16.07
C CYS A 145 3.27 9.51 -16.42
N THR A 146 4.01 8.58 -17.06
CA THR A 146 3.50 7.25 -17.43
C THR A 146 3.44 6.27 -16.27
N PHE A 147 3.86 6.68 -15.07
CA PHE A 147 3.70 5.88 -13.86
C PHE A 147 2.28 5.93 -13.30
N CYS A 148 1.46 6.88 -13.78
CA CYS A 148 0.02 6.97 -13.47
C CYS A 148 -0.85 7.03 -14.73
N HIS A 149 -0.35 7.58 -15.85
CA HIS A 149 -1.14 7.73 -17.07
C HIS A 149 -0.68 6.79 -18.21
N SER A 150 -1.62 6.34 -19.05
CA SER A 150 -1.25 5.69 -20.31
C SER A 150 -0.53 6.69 -21.23
N ALA A 151 0.52 6.24 -21.91
CA ALA A 151 1.37 7.08 -22.76
C ALA A 151 0.60 7.70 -23.94
N HIS A 152 -0.31 6.94 -24.56
CA HIS A 152 -1.05 7.37 -25.75
C HIS A 152 -2.55 7.56 -25.50
N SER A 153 -3.06 7.23 -24.30
CA SER A 153 -4.41 7.59 -23.87
C SER A 153 -4.44 8.09 -22.43
N PRO A 154 -3.74 9.19 -22.11
CA PRO A 154 -3.75 9.74 -20.76
C PRO A 154 -5.17 10.24 -20.44
N VAL A 155 -5.85 9.51 -19.55
CA VAL A 155 -7.21 9.82 -19.07
C VAL A 155 -7.16 9.77 -17.55
N SER A 156 -7.70 10.82 -16.91
CA SER A 156 -7.99 10.77 -15.49
C SER A 156 -9.32 10.07 -15.25
N THR A 157 -9.35 9.17 -14.28
CA THR A 157 -10.51 8.33 -13.93
C THR A 157 -10.72 8.36 -12.43
N GLN A 158 -11.88 7.91 -11.95
CA GLN A 158 -12.15 7.79 -10.51
C GLN A 158 -11.04 7.05 -9.75
N ILE A 159 -10.47 5.98 -10.35
CA ILE A 159 -9.32 5.25 -9.78
C ILE A 159 -8.13 6.16 -9.40
N HIS A 160 -7.87 7.23 -10.15
CA HIS A 160 -6.80 8.17 -9.82
C HIS A 160 -7.13 8.99 -8.57
N GLU A 161 -8.39 9.39 -8.42
CA GLU A 161 -8.91 10.10 -7.24
C GLU A 161 -8.89 9.19 -6.01
N ASP A 162 -9.41 7.96 -6.14
CA ASP A 162 -9.43 6.94 -5.08
C ASP A 162 -8.01 6.65 -4.58
N TRP A 163 -7.05 6.56 -5.51
CA TRP A 163 -5.64 6.35 -5.18
C TRP A 163 -5.00 7.54 -4.44
N ALA A 164 -5.41 8.77 -4.78
CA ALA A 164 -4.87 10.01 -4.21
C ALA A 164 -5.21 10.18 -2.71
N GLU A 165 -6.27 9.55 -2.21
CA GLU A 165 -6.62 9.61 -0.78
C GLU A 165 -5.76 8.68 0.10
N GLY A 166 -5.21 7.61 -0.50
CA GLY A 166 -4.39 6.60 0.18
C GLY A 166 -2.90 6.68 -0.17
N HIS A 167 -2.45 5.75 -1.00
CA HIS A 167 -1.04 5.61 -1.40
C HIS A 167 -0.52 6.76 -2.25
N GLY A 168 -1.42 7.56 -2.85
CA GLY A 168 -1.12 8.81 -3.54
C GLY A 168 -1.16 10.06 -2.66
N ASN A 169 -1.50 9.95 -1.36
CA ASN A 169 -1.62 11.14 -0.52
C ASN A 169 -0.25 11.78 -0.25
N VAL A 170 0.03 12.87 -0.97
CA VAL A 170 1.30 13.59 -0.94
C VAL A 170 1.66 14.20 0.42
N ASN A 171 0.68 14.34 1.32
CA ASN A 171 0.88 14.88 2.67
C ASN A 171 0.91 13.79 3.75
N ALA A 172 0.71 12.52 3.37
CA ALA A 172 0.76 11.43 4.33
C ALA A 172 2.17 11.32 4.92
N LEU A 173 2.27 11.18 6.24
CA LEU A 173 3.54 11.07 6.96
C LEU A 173 4.44 9.96 6.38
N ALA A 174 3.84 8.89 5.87
CA ALA A 174 4.57 7.81 5.21
C ALA A 174 5.44 8.29 4.04
N PHE A 175 5.05 9.34 3.31
CA PHE A 175 5.78 9.80 2.13
C PHE A 175 6.40 11.18 2.34
N ALA A 176 5.78 11.99 3.20
CA ALA A 176 6.11 13.39 3.40
C ALA A 176 7.01 13.67 4.62
N GLU A 177 7.25 12.71 5.53
CA GLU A 177 8.02 13.01 6.75
C GLU A 177 9.52 13.16 6.47
N GLU A 178 10.07 12.39 5.55
CA GLU A 178 11.51 12.30 5.31
C GLU A 178 11.81 12.11 3.82
N SER A 179 13.00 12.52 3.36
CA SER A 179 13.46 12.21 2.00
C SER A 179 14.06 10.81 1.98
N PHE A 180 13.30 9.81 1.52
CA PHE A 180 13.67 8.41 1.58
C PHE A 180 14.56 7.91 0.43
N GLY A 181 14.77 8.74 -0.61
CA GLY A 181 15.59 8.39 -1.77
C GLY A 181 17.11 8.44 -1.54
N ILE A 182 17.57 8.90 -0.37
CA ILE A 182 18.99 9.10 -0.05
C ILE A 182 19.64 7.85 0.59
N ASP A 183 20.97 7.77 0.55
CA ASP A 183 21.75 6.63 1.05
C ASP A 183 21.47 6.27 2.51
N SER A 184 21.42 7.26 3.41
CA SER A 184 21.22 7.03 4.85
C SER A 184 19.85 6.44 5.19
N ARG A 185 18.90 6.49 4.25
CA ARG A 185 17.52 6.01 4.41
C ARG A 185 17.14 4.98 3.33
N ALA A 186 18.11 4.44 2.59
CA ALA A 186 17.87 3.52 1.47
C ALA A 186 16.95 2.35 1.82
N ALA A 187 17.14 1.72 2.99
CA ALA A 187 16.33 0.58 3.42
C ALA A 187 14.85 0.94 3.69
N CYS A 188 14.55 2.23 3.93
CA CYS A 188 13.19 2.73 4.12
C CYS A 188 12.47 2.94 2.78
N SER A 189 13.21 3.26 1.71
CA SER A 189 12.63 3.52 0.38
C SER A 189 11.77 2.36 -0.14
N ARG A 190 12.03 1.12 0.29
CA ARG A 190 11.27 -0.07 -0.10
C ARG A 190 9.77 0.04 0.16
N CYS A 191 9.34 0.84 1.13
CA CYS A 191 7.92 1.06 1.48
C CYS A 191 7.47 2.51 1.27
N HIS A 192 8.41 3.43 1.19
CA HIS A 192 8.15 4.86 1.31
C HIS A 192 8.40 5.63 0.00
N THR A 193 8.77 4.94 -1.08
CA THR A 193 8.90 5.53 -2.43
C THR A 193 8.52 4.52 -3.51
N THR A 194 8.03 4.99 -4.65
CA THR A 194 7.76 4.13 -5.81
C THR A 194 9.03 3.46 -6.31
N THR A 195 10.10 4.25 -6.47
CA THR A 195 11.38 3.78 -7.00
C THR A 195 12.00 2.70 -6.10
N GLY A 196 11.95 2.90 -4.78
CA GLY A 196 12.48 1.97 -3.80
C GLY A 196 11.68 0.67 -3.76
N TYR A 197 10.35 0.75 -3.82
CA TYR A 197 9.49 -0.43 -3.91
C TYR A 197 9.76 -1.25 -5.17
N ILE A 198 9.86 -0.61 -6.35
CA ILE A 198 10.16 -1.32 -7.60
C ILE A 198 11.53 -2.02 -7.52
N ARG A 199 12.57 -1.36 -6.98
CA ARG A 199 13.88 -1.99 -6.76
C ARG A 199 13.78 -3.21 -5.86
N PHE A 200 12.96 -3.14 -4.81
CA PHE A 200 12.76 -4.24 -3.89
C PHE A 200 11.98 -5.40 -4.52
N ALA A 201 10.91 -5.11 -5.25
CA ALA A 201 10.13 -6.11 -5.98
C ALA A 201 10.96 -6.80 -7.07
N ASN A 202 11.81 -6.06 -7.80
CA ASN A 202 12.74 -6.63 -8.79
C ASN A 202 13.83 -7.52 -8.16
N SER A 203 14.01 -7.45 -6.84
CA SER A 203 14.86 -8.38 -6.08
C SER A 203 14.09 -9.57 -5.50
N GLU A 204 12.86 -9.81 -5.98
CA GLU A 204 11.97 -10.87 -5.48
C GLU A 204 11.70 -10.71 -3.97
N PHE A 205 11.66 -9.45 -3.50
CA PHE A 205 11.54 -9.08 -2.08
C PHE A 205 12.63 -9.65 -1.14
N GLU A 206 13.77 -10.08 -1.67
CA GLU A 206 14.86 -10.63 -0.85
C GLU A 206 15.73 -9.53 -0.23
N THR A 207 16.04 -8.48 -1.00
CA THR A 207 17.03 -7.47 -0.59
C THR A 207 16.43 -6.07 -0.62
N ALA A 208 16.19 -5.51 0.58
CA ALA A 208 15.84 -4.09 0.67
C ALA A 208 16.96 -3.21 0.08
N PRO A 209 16.64 -2.06 -0.54
CA PRO A 209 17.65 -1.18 -1.12
C PRO A 209 18.69 -0.77 -0.07
N THR A 210 19.97 -0.96 -0.37
CA THR A 210 21.09 -0.59 0.51
C THR A 210 21.75 0.73 0.13
N THR A 211 21.45 1.24 -1.06
CA THR A 211 21.89 2.54 -1.57
C THR A 211 20.67 3.35 -2.00
N GLY A 212 20.78 4.66 -1.85
CA GLY A 212 19.82 5.61 -2.37
C GLY A 212 19.72 5.54 -3.91
N PHE A 213 18.74 6.24 -4.42
CA PHE A 213 18.53 6.43 -5.85
C PHE A 213 18.54 7.90 -6.26
N ALA A 214 18.31 8.79 -5.30
CA ALA A 214 18.33 10.23 -5.53
C ALA A 214 19.75 10.69 -5.85
N ALA A 215 19.87 11.66 -6.76
CA ALA A 215 21.14 12.31 -7.03
C ALA A 215 21.62 13.10 -5.79
N ALA A 216 22.91 13.44 -5.73
CA ALA A 216 23.42 14.26 -4.64
C ALA A 216 22.69 15.62 -4.57
N GLY A 217 22.10 15.93 -3.41
CA GLY A 217 21.32 17.16 -3.20
C GLY A 217 19.85 17.07 -3.67
N ASP A 218 19.43 15.95 -4.24
CA ASP A 218 18.01 15.69 -4.52
C ASP A 218 17.33 15.18 -3.24
N MET A 219 16.41 16.01 -2.72
CA MET A 219 15.61 15.71 -1.53
C MET A 219 14.14 15.46 -1.87
N THR A 220 13.82 15.26 -3.15
CA THR A 220 12.44 14.98 -3.59
C THR A 220 11.89 13.73 -2.92
N ARG A 221 10.57 13.73 -2.76
CA ARG A 221 9.81 12.70 -2.05
C ARG A 221 8.80 12.11 -3.02
N GLU A 222 8.69 10.78 -3.03
CA GLU A 222 7.79 10.07 -3.91
C GLU A 222 6.64 9.49 -3.10
N VAL A 223 5.43 9.59 -3.62
CA VAL A 223 4.34 8.70 -3.19
C VAL A 223 4.52 7.31 -3.79
N ILE A 224 3.60 6.38 -3.50
CA ILE A 224 3.51 5.12 -4.22
C ILE A 224 2.59 5.32 -5.42
N ALA A 225 3.15 5.31 -6.63
CA ALA A 225 2.44 5.47 -7.90
C ALA A 225 1.94 4.12 -8.43
N CYS A 226 1.07 4.14 -9.45
CA CYS A 226 0.43 2.95 -9.99
C CYS A 226 1.45 1.90 -10.47
N LYS A 227 2.58 2.34 -11.05
CA LYS A 227 3.66 1.45 -11.51
C LYS A 227 4.42 0.71 -10.39
N ALA A 228 4.20 1.06 -9.12
CA ALA A 228 4.69 0.24 -8.02
C ALA A 228 4.07 -1.16 -8.10
N CYS A 229 2.75 -1.23 -8.30
CA CYS A 229 1.98 -2.48 -8.35
C CYS A 229 1.72 -3.00 -9.76
N HIS A 230 1.73 -2.13 -10.77
CA HIS A 230 1.56 -2.50 -12.17
C HIS A 230 2.90 -2.47 -12.92
N SER A 231 3.14 -3.45 -13.79
CA SER A 231 4.36 -3.53 -14.59
C SER A 231 4.35 -2.62 -15.82
N THR A 232 3.18 -2.08 -16.19
CA THR A 232 2.96 -1.31 -17.41
C THR A 232 2.10 -0.06 -17.20
N SER A 233 2.14 0.89 -18.13
CA SER A 233 1.33 2.12 -18.15
C SER A 233 -0.15 1.93 -18.55
N GLU A 234 -0.59 0.72 -18.86
CA GLU A 234 -2.00 0.40 -19.14
C GLU A 234 -2.77 -0.06 -17.89
N PHE A 235 -2.11 -0.10 -16.73
CA PHE A 235 -2.66 -0.28 -15.37
C PHE A 235 -3.83 -1.27 -15.24
N SER A 236 -3.74 -2.41 -15.93
CA SER A 236 -4.74 -3.47 -15.86
C SER A 236 -4.38 -4.54 -14.83
N ALA A 237 -5.37 -5.28 -14.36
CA ALA A 237 -5.17 -6.43 -13.48
C ALA A 237 -4.36 -7.57 -14.12
N ASN A 238 -4.28 -7.60 -15.47
CA ASN A 238 -3.44 -8.56 -16.20
C ASN A 238 -1.96 -8.13 -16.23
N ASN A 239 -1.68 -6.87 -15.90
CA ASN A 239 -0.35 -6.28 -15.95
C ASN A 239 0.16 -5.96 -14.53
N LEU A 240 -0.22 -6.76 -13.54
CA LEU A 240 0.34 -6.64 -12.20
C LEU A 240 1.83 -6.98 -12.22
N ARG A 241 2.59 -6.32 -11.35
CA ARG A 241 4.00 -6.64 -11.12
C ARG A 241 4.08 -8.03 -10.48
N PRO A 242 4.99 -8.91 -10.96
CA PRO A 242 5.25 -10.18 -10.29
C PRO A 242 5.64 -9.95 -8.83
N ALA A 243 5.06 -10.75 -7.93
CA ALA A 243 5.23 -10.60 -6.50
C ALA A 243 5.26 -11.98 -5.82
N ASP A 244 6.45 -12.41 -5.44
CA ASP A 244 6.66 -13.66 -4.73
C ASP A 244 6.22 -13.58 -3.26
N ALA A 245 6.07 -14.74 -2.64
CA ALA A 245 5.79 -14.83 -1.22
C ALA A 245 6.90 -14.14 -0.41
N PHE A 246 6.51 -13.37 0.59
CA PHE A 246 7.46 -12.54 1.33
C PHE A 246 8.07 -13.25 2.54
N THR A 247 9.39 -13.10 2.72
CA THR A 247 10.11 -13.49 3.94
C THR A 247 10.66 -12.27 4.68
N ALA A 248 10.09 -11.96 5.84
CA ALA A 248 10.50 -10.81 6.63
C ALA A 248 11.97 -10.90 7.09
N SER A 249 12.58 -9.73 7.30
CA SER A 249 13.95 -9.63 7.84
C SER A 249 14.02 -9.94 9.34
N TYR A 250 12.91 -9.75 10.06
CA TYR A 250 12.82 -10.07 11.47
C TYR A 250 12.50 -11.55 11.69
N LYS A 251 12.81 -12.03 12.89
CA LYS A 251 12.64 -13.44 13.25
C LYS A 251 11.38 -13.68 14.05
N TYR A 252 10.94 -14.91 14.06
CA TYR A 252 9.97 -15.42 14.99
C TYR A 252 10.34 -16.85 15.36
N ASN A 253 10.47 -17.14 16.66
CA ASN A 253 10.98 -18.40 17.16
C ASN A 253 12.34 -18.78 16.54
N GLY A 254 13.23 -17.79 16.36
CA GLY A 254 14.59 -17.98 15.86
C GLY A 254 14.75 -18.10 14.33
N ALA A 255 13.66 -18.24 13.57
CA ALA A 255 13.65 -18.31 12.11
C ALA A 255 13.10 -17.01 11.49
N ARG A 256 13.46 -16.67 10.25
CA ARG A 256 12.82 -15.54 9.55
C ARG A 256 11.32 -15.81 9.39
N VAL A 257 10.52 -14.75 9.43
CA VAL A 257 9.06 -14.88 9.27
C VAL A 257 8.71 -15.06 7.80
N GLU A 258 8.20 -16.24 7.47
CA GLU A 258 7.63 -16.54 6.17
C GLU A 258 6.13 -16.27 6.17
N TYR A 259 5.70 -15.53 5.14
CA TYR A 259 4.29 -15.33 4.78
C TYR A 259 3.90 -16.34 3.71
N VAL A 260 2.66 -16.82 3.79
CA VAL A 260 2.10 -17.71 2.76
C VAL A 260 1.96 -16.94 1.45
N ASP A 261 2.22 -17.61 0.34
CA ASP A 261 1.92 -17.07 -0.98
C ASP A 261 0.42 -16.72 -1.06
N SER A 262 0.16 -15.42 -1.22
CA SER A 262 -1.18 -14.84 -1.23
C SER A 262 -1.50 -14.19 -2.58
N GLY A 263 -0.87 -14.65 -3.67
CA GLY A 263 -1.09 -14.12 -5.01
C GLY A 263 -0.84 -12.60 -5.08
N ALA A 264 -1.75 -11.84 -5.69
CA ALA A 264 -1.60 -10.38 -5.82
C ALA A 264 -1.46 -9.64 -4.47
N SER A 265 -1.94 -10.20 -3.36
CA SER A 265 -1.74 -9.62 -2.02
C SER A 265 -0.26 -9.61 -1.59
N ASN A 266 0.61 -10.39 -2.25
CA ASN A 266 2.06 -10.33 -2.03
C ASN A 266 2.65 -8.95 -2.37
N LEU A 267 1.97 -8.13 -3.19
CA LEU A 267 2.37 -6.74 -3.41
C LEU A 267 2.23 -5.89 -2.12
N CYS A 268 1.27 -6.21 -1.25
CA CYS A 268 0.97 -5.44 -0.05
C CYS A 268 1.82 -5.87 1.16
N ILE A 269 2.04 -7.17 1.29
CA ILE A 269 2.62 -7.81 2.48
C ILE A 269 3.99 -7.23 2.88
N PRO A 270 4.96 -6.98 1.98
CA PRO A 270 6.30 -6.55 2.37
C PRO A 270 6.35 -5.18 3.09
N CYS A 271 5.38 -4.31 2.81
CA CYS A 271 5.21 -3.03 3.49
C CYS A 271 4.41 -3.18 4.77
N HIS A 272 3.34 -3.97 4.73
CA HIS A 272 2.38 -4.16 5.82
C HIS A 272 2.70 -5.35 6.75
N SER A 273 3.93 -5.87 6.71
CA SER A 273 4.41 -6.93 7.61
C SER A 273 4.96 -6.39 8.94
N GLY A 274 5.04 -5.07 9.10
CA GLY A 274 5.86 -4.46 10.14
C GLY A 274 7.36 -4.67 9.91
N ARG A 275 8.18 -4.20 10.86
CA ARG A 275 9.66 -4.25 10.79
C ARG A 275 10.32 -5.06 11.90
N GLU A 276 9.58 -5.36 12.96
CA GLU A 276 10.09 -6.05 14.15
C GLU A 276 9.04 -7.04 14.69
N SER A 277 9.49 -7.94 15.56
CA SER A 277 8.64 -8.89 16.28
C SER A 277 9.01 -8.96 17.76
N GLY A 278 8.30 -9.81 18.51
CA GLY A 278 8.69 -10.18 19.87
C GLY A 278 10.12 -10.72 19.98
N ASP A 279 10.62 -11.44 18.97
CA ASP A 279 11.98 -11.98 18.99
C ASP A 279 13.02 -10.86 19.07
N SER A 280 12.77 -9.73 18.37
CA SER A 280 13.63 -8.54 18.41
C SER A 280 13.76 -7.94 19.81
N VAL A 281 12.75 -8.11 20.66
CA VAL A 281 12.80 -7.75 22.07
C VAL A 281 13.60 -8.81 22.84
N THR A 282 13.29 -10.10 22.65
CA THR A 282 13.98 -11.19 23.38
C THR A 282 15.46 -11.32 23.03
N SER A 283 15.90 -10.83 21.87
CA SER A 283 17.30 -10.82 21.46
C SER A 283 18.14 -9.76 22.18
N ILE A 284 17.52 -8.83 22.91
CA ILE A 284 18.25 -7.82 23.69
C ILE A 284 18.82 -8.48 24.94
N THR A 285 20.13 -8.32 25.14
CA THR A 285 20.84 -8.89 26.30
C THR A 285 20.98 -7.90 27.47
N ASN A 286 20.95 -6.59 27.21
CA ASN A 286 21.04 -5.55 28.24
C ASN A 286 19.84 -4.60 28.20
N PHE A 287 18.96 -4.73 29.18
CA PHE A 287 17.77 -3.88 29.33
C PHE A 287 17.97 -2.67 30.23
N THR A 288 19.17 -2.45 30.79
CA THR A 288 19.45 -1.23 31.56
C THR A 288 19.66 -0.01 30.66
N ASN A 289 19.97 -0.23 29.38
CA ASN A 289 20.10 0.80 28.36
C ASN A 289 19.73 0.26 26.97
N ALA A 290 18.42 0.08 26.72
CA ALA A 290 17.90 -0.38 25.44
C ALA A 290 16.87 0.60 24.86
N SER A 291 17.05 1.01 23.61
CA SER A 291 16.00 1.67 22.84
C SER A 291 14.81 0.75 22.63
N PHE A 292 13.60 1.31 22.66
CA PHE A 292 12.38 0.59 22.31
C PHE A 292 12.49 -0.06 20.93
N LYS A 293 12.07 -1.32 20.81
CA LYS A 293 11.91 -2.00 19.52
C LYS A 293 10.53 -1.67 18.96
N ASN A 294 10.50 -0.95 17.85
CA ASN A 294 9.26 -0.48 17.25
C ASN A 294 8.75 -1.52 16.22
N PRO A 295 7.55 -2.13 16.39
CA PRO A 295 6.95 -3.00 15.37
C PRO A 295 6.76 -2.31 14.01
N HIS A 296 6.79 -0.98 14.00
CA HIS A 296 6.47 -0.13 12.86
C HIS A 296 4.98 -0.13 12.50
N TYR A 297 4.56 0.80 11.63
CA TYR A 297 3.16 1.16 11.46
C TYR A 297 2.42 0.23 10.48
N PHE A 298 1.09 0.16 10.63
CA PHE A 298 0.16 -0.62 9.79
C PHE A 298 0.61 -2.06 9.49
N PRO A 299 0.99 -2.86 10.51
CA PRO A 299 1.49 -4.21 10.33
C PRO A 299 0.35 -5.23 10.08
N ALA A 300 -0.54 -4.94 9.13
CA ALA A 300 -1.77 -5.67 8.84
C ALA A 300 -1.51 -7.14 8.51
N ALA A 301 -0.50 -7.44 7.69
CA ALA A 301 -0.14 -8.81 7.36
C ALA A 301 0.37 -9.56 8.60
N ALA A 302 1.23 -8.93 9.42
CA ALA A 302 1.69 -9.55 10.66
C ALA A 302 0.55 -9.83 11.65
N MET A 303 -0.48 -8.98 11.68
CA MET A 303 -1.68 -9.20 12.49
C MET A 303 -2.55 -10.33 11.92
N LEU A 304 -2.91 -10.23 10.63
CA LEU A 304 -3.75 -11.18 9.91
C LEU A 304 -3.23 -12.62 10.08
N PHE A 305 -1.93 -12.82 9.88
CA PHE A 305 -1.28 -14.13 9.94
C PHE A 305 -0.70 -14.49 11.32
N SER A 306 -0.89 -13.65 12.34
CA SER A 306 -0.37 -13.88 13.70
C SER A 306 1.15 -14.08 13.76
N LYS A 307 1.92 -13.29 13.01
CA LYS A 307 3.38 -13.48 12.78
C LYS A 307 4.31 -12.49 13.51
N SER A 308 3.76 -11.52 14.23
CA SER A 308 4.54 -10.60 15.09
C SER A 308 4.06 -10.68 16.55
N GLY A 309 4.24 -9.62 17.34
CA GLY A 309 3.89 -9.54 18.75
C GLY A 309 4.94 -10.19 19.68
N PHE A 310 5.03 -9.67 20.89
CA PHE A 310 5.73 -10.29 22.01
C PHE A 310 4.85 -11.33 22.68
N ARG A 311 5.42 -12.51 22.94
CA ARG A 311 4.70 -13.65 23.51
C ARG A 311 5.23 -13.96 24.90
N TYR A 312 4.32 -14.02 25.86
CA TYR A 312 4.63 -14.28 27.27
C TYR A 312 4.78 -15.77 27.57
N TYR A 313 4.22 -16.63 26.72
CA TYR A 313 4.33 -18.07 26.84
C TYR A 313 5.33 -18.61 25.82
N THR A 314 6.10 -19.61 26.24
CA THR A 314 7.05 -20.34 25.39
C THR A 314 6.34 -21.19 24.33
N SER A 315 5.10 -21.64 24.59
CA SER A 315 4.31 -22.41 23.62
C SER A 315 3.57 -21.49 22.64
N ASN A 316 3.92 -21.63 21.36
CA ASN A 316 3.31 -20.88 20.26
C ASN A 316 1.84 -21.25 20.01
N ALA A 317 1.38 -22.43 20.44
CA ALA A 317 -0.01 -22.87 20.28
C ALA A 317 -1.03 -21.91 20.94
N LYS A 318 -0.58 -21.14 21.93
CA LYS A 318 -1.39 -20.12 22.62
C LYS A 318 -1.69 -18.89 21.80
N TYR A 319 -0.97 -18.70 20.70
CA TYR A 319 -1.05 -17.55 19.81
C TYR A 319 -1.44 -17.94 18.38
N GLN A 320 -1.69 -19.24 18.14
CA GLN A 320 -2.27 -19.71 16.89
C GLN A 320 -3.74 -19.30 16.82
N SER A 321 -4.11 -18.55 15.79
CA SER A 321 -5.48 -18.13 15.50
C SER A 321 -5.99 -18.87 14.27
N THR A 322 -7.16 -19.53 14.36
CA THR A 322 -7.86 -20.07 13.17
C THR A 322 -8.69 -18.97 12.50
N ASN A 323 -8.01 -17.94 12.02
CA ASN A 323 -8.64 -16.85 11.30
C ASN A 323 -8.91 -17.26 9.85
N SER A 324 -10.20 -17.47 9.50
CA SER A 324 -10.58 -17.81 8.14
C SER A 324 -10.23 -16.72 7.12
N HIS A 325 -10.21 -15.45 7.52
CA HIS A 325 -9.83 -14.34 6.63
C HIS A 325 -8.36 -14.42 6.18
N SER A 326 -7.49 -15.12 6.92
CA SER A 326 -6.11 -15.36 6.47
C SER A 326 -6.01 -16.34 5.29
N GLN A 327 -7.11 -17.01 4.92
CA GLN A 327 -7.13 -18.01 3.85
C GLN A 327 -7.91 -17.54 2.62
N ILE A 328 -8.67 -16.44 2.72
CA ILE A 328 -9.46 -15.96 1.58
C ILE A 328 -8.53 -15.51 0.46
N GLY A 329 -8.94 -15.75 -0.78
CA GLY A 329 -8.13 -15.48 -1.95
C GLY A 329 -6.91 -16.41 -2.07
N ILE A 330 -6.79 -17.48 -1.29
CA ILE A 330 -5.68 -18.45 -1.38
C ILE A 330 -6.26 -19.80 -1.80
N GLY A 331 -5.77 -20.34 -2.93
CA GLY A 331 -6.23 -21.64 -3.44
C GLY A 331 -7.74 -21.75 -3.66
N ASN A 332 -8.42 -20.62 -3.91
CA ASN A 332 -9.87 -20.52 -4.01
C ASN A 332 -10.63 -21.04 -2.77
N TYR A 333 -10.05 -20.88 -1.58
CA TYR A 333 -10.68 -21.24 -0.32
C TYR A 333 -12.08 -20.61 -0.21
N ASN A 334 -13.10 -21.45 0.01
CA ASN A 334 -14.51 -21.06 0.05
C ASN A 334 -14.99 -20.21 -1.15
N GLY A 335 -14.39 -20.37 -2.33
CA GLY A 335 -14.82 -19.65 -3.55
C GLY A 335 -14.38 -18.19 -3.60
N THR A 336 -13.40 -17.79 -2.80
CA THR A 336 -12.96 -16.38 -2.66
C THR A 336 -11.82 -15.98 -3.62
N GLY A 337 -11.50 -16.82 -4.61
CA GLY A 337 -10.49 -16.53 -5.64
C GLY A 337 -9.04 -16.83 -5.22
N THR A 338 -8.09 -16.25 -5.95
CA THR A 338 -6.65 -16.57 -5.85
C THR A 338 -5.74 -15.34 -5.69
N ASN A 339 -6.31 -14.16 -5.42
CA ASN A 339 -5.56 -12.90 -5.31
C ASN A 339 -5.17 -12.52 -3.86
N GLY A 340 -5.43 -13.42 -2.91
CA GLY A 340 -5.17 -13.26 -1.48
C GLY A 340 -6.14 -12.37 -0.73
N ALA A 341 -5.95 -12.33 0.59
CA ALA A 341 -6.87 -11.70 1.53
C ALA A 341 -6.94 -10.18 1.43
N CYS A 342 -5.81 -9.53 1.14
CA CYS A 342 -5.77 -8.06 1.06
C CYS A 342 -6.60 -7.57 -0.13
N VAL A 343 -6.39 -8.14 -1.32
CA VAL A 343 -7.11 -7.77 -2.55
C VAL A 343 -8.60 -8.10 -2.43
N ALA A 344 -8.95 -9.27 -1.89
CA ALA A 344 -10.34 -9.71 -1.77
C ALA A 344 -11.22 -8.70 -1.00
N CYS A 345 -10.69 -8.07 0.05
CA CYS A 345 -11.42 -7.10 0.83
C CYS A 345 -11.20 -5.65 0.35
N HIS A 346 -9.95 -5.25 0.08
CA HIS A 346 -9.59 -3.83 -0.11
C HIS A 346 -9.62 -3.36 -1.56
N LEU A 347 -9.71 -4.27 -2.53
CA LEU A 347 -9.79 -3.89 -3.94
C LEU A 347 -11.04 -4.45 -4.63
N GLY A 348 -11.59 -5.57 -4.14
CA GLY A 348 -12.75 -6.21 -4.75
C GLY A 348 -12.37 -7.12 -5.93
N PRO A 349 -13.35 -7.66 -6.66
CA PRO A 349 -13.10 -8.59 -7.75
C PRO A 349 -12.48 -7.90 -8.98
N VAL A 350 -11.70 -8.67 -9.74
CA VAL A 350 -11.13 -8.21 -11.02
C VAL A 350 -12.24 -7.76 -11.96
N GLY A 351 -12.07 -6.58 -12.57
CA GLY A 351 -13.05 -5.96 -13.45
C GLY A 351 -14.01 -4.98 -12.76
N ASN A 352 -14.03 -4.95 -11.43
CA ASN A 352 -14.77 -3.96 -10.64
C ASN A 352 -13.94 -3.47 -9.44
N SER A 353 -12.63 -3.28 -9.64
CA SER A 353 -11.70 -2.89 -8.57
C SER A 353 -11.73 -1.39 -8.31
N THR A 354 -11.72 -0.97 -7.04
CA THR A 354 -12.04 0.43 -6.67
C THR A 354 -10.86 1.25 -6.14
N HIS A 355 -9.69 0.68 -5.82
CA HIS A 355 -8.50 1.43 -5.34
C HIS A 355 -8.70 2.39 -4.14
N THR A 356 -9.89 2.43 -3.54
CA THR A 356 -10.20 3.17 -2.30
C THR A 356 -9.53 2.55 -1.09
N PHE A 357 -9.19 1.26 -1.15
CA PHE A 357 -8.63 0.46 -0.06
C PHE A 357 -9.49 0.39 1.20
N ASP A 358 -10.73 0.86 1.16
CA ASP A 358 -11.70 0.70 2.24
C ASP A 358 -12.65 -0.46 1.91
N PRO A 359 -12.68 -1.53 2.70
CA PRO A 359 -13.46 -2.73 2.38
C PRO A 359 -14.98 -2.51 2.43
N PHE A 360 -15.47 -1.44 3.05
CA PHE A 360 -16.89 -1.08 3.01
C PHE A 360 -17.21 -0.26 1.78
N GLU A 361 -16.34 0.69 1.43
CA GLU A 361 -16.50 1.47 0.20
C GLU A 361 -16.37 0.59 -1.05
N VAL A 362 -15.42 -0.35 -1.07
CA VAL A 362 -15.33 -1.41 -2.08
C VAL A 362 -16.66 -2.15 -2.16
N ALA A 363 -17.26 -2.53 -1.02
CA ALA A 363 -18.51 -3.27 -1.02
C ALA A 363 -19.67 -2.43 -1.59
N ASP A 364 -19.74 -1.13 -1.28
CA ASP A 364 -20.76 -0.22 -1.82
C ASP A 364 -20.58 -0.01 -3.33
N LEU A 365 -19.37 0.34 -3.77
CA LEU A 365 -19.03 0.60 -5.18
C LEU A 365 -19.16 -0.64 -6.06
N THR A 366 -18.99 -1.83 -5.48
CA THR A 366 -19.15 -3.11 -6.20
C THR A 366 -20.56 -3.68 -6.10
N ASN A 367 -21.52 -2.93 -5.54
CA ASN A 367 -22.89 -3.37 -5.30
C ASN A 367 -22.96 -4.73 -4.56
N GLY A 368 -22.08 -4.87 -3.57
CA GLY A 368 -21.93 -6.05 -2.73
C GLY A 368 -21.14 -7.21 -3.34
N ALA A 369 -20.54 -7.07 -4.52
CA ALA A 369 -19.75 -8.15 -5.13
C ALA A 369 -18.33 -8.31 -4.55
N GLY A 370 -17.80 -7.27 -3.90
CA GLY A 370 -16.50 -7.24 -3.23
C GLY A 370 -16.59 -6.83 -1.77
N GLY A 371 -15.43 -6.72 -1.10
CA GLY A 371 -15.38 -6.28 0.28
C GLY A 371 -16.08 -7.24 1.25
N CYS A 372 -16.67 -6.70 2.31
CA CYS A 372 -17.36 -7.50 3.34
C CYS A 372 -18.63 -8.18 2.78
N TYR A 373 -19.44 -7.46 2.00
CA TYR A 373 -20.74 -7.94 1.52
C TYR A 373 -20.65 -8.99 0.41
N GLY A 374 -19.48 -9.13 -0.25
CA GLY A 374 -19.23 -10.21 -1.20
C GLY A 374 -19.33 -11.61 -0.60
N CYS A 375 -19.21 -11.74 0.72
CA CYS A 375 -19.28 -13.02 1.44
C CYS A 375 -20.23 -13.00 2.65
N HIS A 376 -20.59 -11.83 3.19
CA HIS A 376 -21.39 -11.69 4.40
C HIS A 376 -22.72 -10.98 4.10
N THR A 377 -23.80 -11.77 3.94
CA THR A 377 -25.17 -11.23 3.86
C THR A 377 -25.84 -11.28 5.23
N PRO A 378 -26.28 -10.13 5.81
CA PRO A 378 -26.99 -10.15 7.08
C PRO A 378 -28.31 -10.91 6.96
N ALA A 379 -28.64 -11.72 7.96
CA ALA A 379 -29.97 -12.29 8.09
C ALA A 379 -30.96 -11.19 8.52
N LEU A 380 -32.25 -11.36 8.20
CA LEU A 380 -33.29 -10.41 8.63
C LEU A 380 -33.31 -10.30 10.16
N GLY A 381 -33.15 -9.08 10.67
CA GLY A 381 -33.18 -8.78 12.11
C GLY A 381 -31.82 -8.79 12.80
N GLU A 382 -30.72 -9.03 12.07
CA GLU A 382 -29.36 -9.04 12.62
C GLU A 382 -28.56 -7.79 12.26
N PRO A 383 -27.58 -7.41 13.10
CA PRO A 383 -26.66 -6.33 12.78
C PRO A 383 -25.98 -6.59 11.43
N THR A 384 -25.86 -5.53 10.64
CA THR A 384 -25.04 -5.52 9.44
C THR A 384 -23.57 -5.78 9.80
N ILE A 385 -22.79 -6.27 8.84
CA ILE A 385 -21.35 -6.46 9.05
C ILE A 385 -20.63 -5.14 9.35
N LEU A 386 -21.16 -4.02 8.86
CA LEU A 386 -20.67 -2.68 9.18
C LEU A 386 -20.89 -2.34 10.66
N GLU A 387 -22.12 -2.55 11.17
CA GLU A 387 -22.43 -2.31 12.59
C GLU A 387 -21.59 -3.18 13.52
N GLU A 388 -21.40 -4.46 13.18
CA GLU A 388 -20.53 -5.34 13.97
C GLU A 388 -19.06 -4.88 13.90
N ASN A 389 -18.57 -4.47 12.73
CA ASN A 389 -17.20 -3.99 12.60
C ASN A 389 -16.95 -2.73 13.43
N GLU A 390 -17.84 -1.74 13.35
CA GLU A 390 -17.74 -0.51 14.15
C GLU A 390 -17.90 -0.78 15.65
N HIS A 391 -18.76 -1.74 16.04
CA HIS A 391 -18.84 -2.21 17.42
C HIS A 391 -17.51 -2.80 17.91
N GLN A 392 -16.90 -3.70 17.12
CA GLN A 392 -15.61 -4.31 17.46
C GLN A 392 -14.49 -3.27 17.53
N LYS A 393 -14.48 -2.29 16.61
CA LYS A 393 -13.54 -1.16 16.63
C LYS A 393 -13.67 -0.34 17.92
N ALA A 394 -14.89 -0.03 18.34
CA ALA A 394 -15.17 0.67 19.60
C ALA A 394 -14.66 -0.11 20.83
N ILE A 395 -14.91 -1.42 20.86
CA ILE A 395 -14.40 -2.33 21.89
C ILE A 395 -12.88 -2.31 21.94
N PHE A 396 -12.22 -2.39 20.79
CA PHE A 396 -10.76 -2.38 20.69
C PHE A 396 -10.15 -1.06 21.13
N ALA A 397 -10.74 0.08 20.75
CA ALA A 397 -10.33 1.40 21.21
C ALA A 397 -10.37 1.47 22.75
N ARG A 398 -11.43 0.92 23.36
CA ARG A 398 -11.57 0.87 24.81
C ARG A 398 -10.58 -0.11 25.46
N PHE A 399 -10.31 -1.27 24.87
CA PHE A 399 -9.25 -2.17 25.34
C PHE A 399 -7.87 -1.53 25.29
N LEU A 400 -7.55 -0.78 24.24
CA LEU A 400 -6.30 -0.03 24.14
C LEU A 400 -6.22 1.07 25.18
N ASP A 401 -7.31 1.80 25.45
CA ASP A 401 -7.32 2.79 26.54
C ASP A 401 -7.06 2.16 27.92
N PHE A 402 -7.68 1.00 28.18
CA PHE A 402 -7.42 0.22 29.40
C PHE A 402 -5.97 -0.27 29.47
N TYR A 403 -5.43 -0.78 28.36
CA TYR A 403 -4.05 -1.23 28.29
C TYR A 403 -3.05 -0.07 28.49
N LYS A 404 -3.31 1.10 27.89
CA LYS A 404 -2.52 2.32 28.09
C LYS A 404 -2.53 2.73 29.56
N TYR A 405 -3.70 2.65 30.21
CA TYR A 405 -3.83 2.92 31.65
C TYR A 405 -2.96 1.97 32.49
N GLU A 406 -3.00 0.66 32.22
CA GLU A 406 -2.22 -0.35 32.93
C GLU A 406 -0.70 -0.16 32.74
N LEU A 407 -0.27 0.24 31.54
CA LEU A 407 1.13 0.61 31.30
C LEU A 407 1.56 1.80 32.18
N ALA A 408 0.72 2.84 32.27
CA ALA A 408 1.00 4.01 33.10
C ALA A 408 1.09 3.66 34.60
N GLN A 409 0.26 2.72 35.10
CA GLN A 409 0.36 2.21 36.48
C GLN A 409 1.69 1.51 36.77
N LYS A 410 2.47 1.19 35.74
CA LYS A 410 3.77 0.54 35.83
C LYS A 410 4.92 1.43 35.35
N GLY A 411 4.69 2.75 35.27
CA GLY A 411 5.70 3.73 34.89
C GLY A 411 6.07 3.70 33.40
N ILE A 412 5.20 3.14 32.55
CA ILE A 412 5.40 3.07 31.10
C ILE A 412 4.38 4.00 30.42
N PHE A 413 4.80 5.19 30.01
CA PHE A 413 3.89 6.21 29.47
C PHE A 413 3.99 6.26 27.94
N TYR A 414 2.88 6.04 27.25
CA TYR A 414 2.83 6.08 25.78
C TYR A 414 2.57 7.50 25.24
N GLY A 415 3.39 7.94 24.30
CA GLY A 415 3.18 9.13 23.45
C GLY A 415 3.12 8.78 21.96
N SER A 416 2.53 9.68 21.17
CA SER A 416 2.33 9.50 19.72
C SER A 416 3.59 9.74 18.88
N ALA A 417 4.57 10.46 19.41
CA ALA A 417 5.84 10.74 18.75
C ALA A 417 6.92 9.73 19.17
N HIS A 418 7.89 9.47 18.28
CA HIS A 418 9.09 8.72 18.65
C HIS A 418 9.81 9.41 19.82
N PRO A 419 10.31 8.67 20.85
CA PRO A 419 10.45 7.22 20.95
C PRO A 419 9.27 6.45 21.58
N TYR A 420 8.09 7.08 21.63
CA TYR A 420 6.79 6.54 22.04
C TYR A 420 6.62 6.13 23.49
N PHE A 421 7.68 5.77 24.21
CA PHE A 421 7.58 5.35 25.61
C PHE A 421 8.50 6.15 26.51
N TYR A 422 7.90 6.80 27.51
CA TYR A 422 8.52 7.80 28.37
C TYR A 422 8.42 7.44 29.84
N THR A 423 9.31 8.01 30.66
CA THR A 423 9.36 7.75 32.12
C THR A 423 8.31 8.54 32.91
N ALA A 424 7.60 9.48 32.28
CA ALA A 424 6.53 10.28 32.87
C ALA A 424 5.46 10.60 31.82
N ASP A 425 4.22 10.83 32.27
CA ASP A 425 3.13 11.25 31.39
C ASP A 425 3.41 12.63 30.78
N GLY A 426 3.20 12.76 29.46
CA GLY A 426 3.59 13.96 28.70
C GLY A 426 5.09 14.30 28.71
N GLY A 427 5.94 13.40 29.22
CA GLY A 427 7.38 13.62 29.31
C GLY A 427 8.11 13.47 27.96
N THR A 428 9.36 13.92 27.92
CA THR A 428 10.26 13.79 26.74
C THR A 428 11.37 12.76 26.94
N THR A 429 11.58 12.30 28.18
CA THR A 429 12.63 11.32 28.52
C THR A 429 12.20 9.91 28.17
N ALA A 430 12.85 9.33 27.17
CA ALA A 430 12.62 7.96 26.72
C ALA A 430 12.95 6.92 27.79
N ILE A 431 12.17 5.84 27.87
CA ILE A 431 12.56 4.67 28.65
C ILE A 431 13.74 3.99 27.93
N LYS A 432 14.89 3.92 28.63
CA LYS A 432 16.06 3.12 28.23
C LYS A 432 16.34 2.00 29.23
N ASN A 433 16.10 2.25 30.51
CA ASN A 433 16.18 1.24 31.54
C ASN A 433 14.82 0.56 31.70
N TRP A 434 14.64 -0.56 31.01
CA TRP A 434 13.42 -1.35 31.09
C TRP A 434 13.35 -2.24 32.33
N THR A 435 14.41 -2.28 33.15
CA THR A 435 14.42 -3.05 34.41
C THR A 435 13.85 -2.28 35.60
N THR A 436 13.66 -0.96 35.47
CA THR A 436 13.13 -0.07 36.53
C THR A 436 11.64 0.26 36.39
N VAL A 437 11.02 -0.19 35.30
CA VAL A 437 9.58 -0.06 35.05
C VAL A 437 8.93 -1.44 35.13
N GLY A 438 7.60 -1.50 35.06
CA GLY A 438 6.88 -2.77 35.09
C GLY A 438 6.56 -3.29 36.50
N PRO A 439 5.89 -4.45 36.59
CA PRO A 439 5.43 -5.05 37.84
C PRO A 439 6.51 -5.79 38.65
N THR A 440 7.69 -6.07 38.09
CA THR A 440 8.73 -6.89 38.74
C THR A 440 10.14 -6.45 38.33
N GLY A 441 11.07 -6.40 39.27
CA GLY A 441 12.48 -6.09 39.00
C GLY A 441 13.16 -7.25 38.27
N GLY A 442 13.71 -6.99 37.07
CA GLY A 442 14.56 -7.94 36.32
C GLY A 442 13.99 -8.48 35.01
N THR A 443 12.77 -8.09 34.60
CA THR A 443 12.11 -8.64 33.41
C THR A 443 12.05 -7.65 32.23
N GLY A 444 13.17 -6.97 31.94
CA GLY A 444 13.22 -5.92 30.90
C GLY A 444 12.60 -6.34 29.55
N ALA A 445 12.76 -7.60 29.14
CA ALA A 445 12.13 -8.15 27.95
C ALA A 445 10.59 -8.16 28.02
N LYS A 446 10.00 -8.55 29.15
CA LYS A 446 8.53 -8.56 29.34
C LYS A 446 7.96 -7.14 29.49
N ASN A 447 8.73 -6.22 30.08
CA ASN A 447 8.37 -4.81 30.20
C ASN A 447 8.34 -4.14 28.83
N MET A 448 9.41 -4.29 28.05
CA MET A 448 9.44 -3.83 26.66
C MET A 448 8.44 -4.59 25.80
N GLY A 449 8.22 -5.88 26.05
CA GLY A 449 7.20 -6.69 25.39
C GLY A 449 5.78 -6.16 25.59
N ALA A 450 5.46 -5.67 26.79
CA ALA A 450 4.19 -5.01 27.06
C ALA A 450 4.04 -3.71 26.25
N ALA A 451 5.10 -2.90 26.18
CA ALA A 451 5.11 -1.70 25.33
C ALA A 451 5.00 -2.06 23.83
N PHE A 452 5.71 -3.12 23.40
CA PHE A 452 5.73 -3.62 22.02
C PHE A 452 4.33 -4.02 21.57
N ASN A 453 3.65 -4.86 22.35
CA ASN A 453 2.30 -5.33 22.03
C ASN A 453 1.29 -4.19 21.98
N TYR A 454 1.37 -3.23 22.90
CA TYR A 454 0.53 -2.03 22.82
C TYR A 454 0.76 -1.28 21.52
N LYS A 455 2.01 -0.97 21.16
CA LYS A 455 2.32 -0.25 19.91
C LYS A 455 1.91 -1.06 18.67
N PHE A 456 2.12 -2.37 18.68
CA PHE A 456 1.78 -3.27 17.56
C PHE A 456 0.28 -3.25 17.28
N VAL A 457 -0.56 -3.38 18.31
CA VAL A 457 -2.02 -3.35 18.14
C VAL A 457 -2.51 -1.92 17.86
N ALA A 458 -1.98 -0.91 18.56
CA ALA A 458 -2.39 0.48 18.37
C ALA A 458 -1.99 1.07 17.01
N ALA A 459 -0.93 0.54 16.38
CA ALA A 459 -0.51 0.94 15.04
C ALA A 459 -1.19 0.14 13.92
N GLU A 460 -2.06 -0.82 14.27
CA GLU A 460 -2.82 -1.64 13.33
C GLU A 460 -4.32 -1.32 13.45
N GLY A 461 -4.77 -0.30 12.69
CA GLY A 461 -6.16 0.17 12.76
C GLY A 461 -7.20 -0.92 12.49
N GLY A 462 -6.85 -1.92 11.67
CA GLY A 462 -7.69 -3.06 11.33
C GLY A 462 -7.56 -4.26 12.28
N ALA A 463 -6.89 -4.16 13.44
CA ALA A 463 -6.65 -5.31 14.32
C ALA A 463 -7.94 -6.07 14.72
N HIS A 464 -9.04 -5.34 14.87
CA HIS A 464 -10.37 -5.86 15.18
C HIS A 464 -11.01 -6.67 14.03
N ALA A 465 -10.63 -6.39 12.79
CA ALA A 465 -11.11 -7.09 11.60
C ALA A 465 -10.11 -8.16 11.14
N HIS A 466 -8.84 -7.80 11.01
CA HIS A 466 -7.77 -8.65 10.50
C HIS A 466 -7.55 -9.89 11.36
N ASN A 467 -7.46 -9.77 12.69
CA ASN A 467 -7.33 -10.92 13.58
C ASN A 467 -7.66 -10.58 15.04
N ARG A 468 -8.94 -10.32 15.33
CA ARG A 468 -9.38 -9.94 16.69
C ARG A 468 -8.95 -10.92 17.77
N THR A 469 -8.93 -12.22 17.46
CA THR A 469 -8.48 -13.26 18.38
C THR A 469 -7.02 -13.03 18.75
N PHE A 470 -6.14 -12.99 17.76
CA PHE A 470 -4.72 -12.78 18.04
C PHE A 470 -4.45 -11.46 18.77
N ALA A 471 -5.10 -10.37 18.35
CA ALA A 471 -4.93 -9.07 18.98
C ALA A 471 -5.43 -9.05 20.44
N LYS A 472 -6.64 -9.58 20.72
CA LYS A 472 -7.16 -9.73 22.09
C LYS A 472 -6.21 -10.55 22.96
N ARG A 473 -5.63 -11.63 22.40
CA ARG A 473 -4.67 -12.48 23.13
C ARG A 473 -3.43 -11.68 23.58
N LEU A 474 -2.85 -10.88 22.69
CA LEU A 474 -1.68 -10.05 23.01
C LEU A 474 -2.00 -9.00 24.09
N ILE A 475 -3.17 -8.36 24.00
CA ILE A 475 -3.64 -7.37 24.98
C ILE A 475 -3.82 -8.03 26.36
N THR A 476 -4.59 -9.13 26.42
CA THR A 476 -4.92 -9.79 27.69
C THR A 476 -3.67 -10.31 28.39
N ASP A 477 -2.75 -10.95 27.67
CA ASP A 477 -1.52 -11.47 28.26
C ASP A 477 -0.64 -10.34 28.83
N ALA A 478 -0.53 -9.23 28.11
CA ALA A 478 0.26 -8.10 28.58
C ALA A 478 -0.37 -7.41 29.79
N ILE A 479 -1.69 -7.23 29.83
CA ILE A 479 -2.37 -6.67 31.00
C ILE A 479 -2.24 -7.61 32.20
N GLN A 480 -2.45 -8.91 32.03
CA GLN A 480 -2.26 -9.87 33.11
C GLN A 480 -0.84 -9.80 33.67
N TYR A 481 0.16 -9.70 32.79
CA TYR A 481 1.54 -9.49 33.19
C TYR A 481 1.69 -8.20 34.00
N LEU A 482 1.22 -7.06 33.47
CA LEU A 482 1.32 -5.75 34.15
C LEU A 482 0.65 -5.75 35.53
N GLN A 483 -0.47 -6.46 35.70
CA GLN A 483 -1.19 -6.51 36.96
C GLN A 483 -0.55 -7.45 37.97
N THR A 484 -0.08 -8.62 37.54
CA THR A 484 0.31 -9.72 38.45
C THR A 484 1.80 -10.04 38.47
N GLY A 485 2.59 -9.46 37.57
CA GLY A 485 4.01 -9.79 37.35
C GLY A 485 4.24 -11.12 36.65
N SER A 486 3.20 -11.87 36.31
CA SER A 486 3.30 -13.21 35.72
C SER A 486 2.15 -13.49 34.75
N ASN A 487 2.25 -14.59 34.01
CA ASN A 487 1.20 -15.07 33.12
C ASN A 487 0.87 -16.50 33.51
N THR A 488 -0.15 -16.65 34.35
CA THR A 488 -0.54 -17.93 34.95
C THR A 488 -1.78 -18.52 34.30
N TYR A 489 -2.59 -17.71 33.60
CA TYR A 489 -3.81 -18.20 32.96
C TYR A 489 -3.54 -18.80 31.58
N SER A 490 -3.49 -20.13 31.58
CA SER A 490 -3.39 -20.91 30.38
C SER A 490 -4.76 -21.19 29.76
N PHE A 491 -5.25 -20.34 28.85
CA PHE A 491 -6.10 -20.84 27.77
C PHE A 491 -5.21 -21.79 26.93
N SER A 492 -5.57 -23.07 26.83
CA SER A 492 -4.74 -24.11 26.21
C SER A 492 -4.56 -23.97 24.69
N SER A 493 -5.11 -22.92 24.08
CA SER A 493 -4.80 -22.43 22.73
C SER A 493 -5.40 -21.02 22.55
N ALA A 494 -5.01 -20.22 21.55
CA ALA A 494 -5.78 -19.02 21.21
C ALA A 494 -7.19 -19.39 20.71
N ASN A 495 -7.37 -20.64 20.27
CA ASN A 495 -8.65 -21.29 20.00
C ASN A 495 -9.48 -21.68 21.23
N ASN A 496 -8.94 -21.68 22.45
CA ASN A 496 -9.74 -21.92 23.67
C ASN A 496 -10.30 -20.66 24.30
N LEU A 497 -9.92 -19.52 23.73
CA LEU A 497 -10.83 -18.40 23.73
C LEU A 497 -11.94 -18.69 22.68
N ALA A 498 -11.65 -19.29 21.52
CA ALA A 498 -12.66 -19.80 20.58
C ALA A 498 -13.47 -21.04 21.02
N GLY A 499 -14.22 -20.91 22.11
CA GLY A 499 -15.33 -21.75 22.54
C GLY A 499 -14.97 -23.17 22.95
N GLY A 500 -14.90 -23.36 24.27
CA GLY A 500 -15.18 -24.63 24.92
C GLY A 500 -16.20 -24.39 26.02
N THR A 501 -17.31 -25.12 26.00
CA THR A 501 -18.42 -25.05 26.97
C THR A 501 -18.08 -25.56 28.38
N ASN A 502 -16.81 -25.73 28.72
CA ASN A 502 -16.38 -26.30 30.00
C ASN A 502 -15.36 -25.37 30.70
N GLY A 503 -15.85 -24.50 31.58
CA GLY A 503 -15.02 -23.77 32.56
C GLY A 503 -14.49 -22.41 32.11
N GLN A 504 -15.38 -21.47 31.73
CA GLN A 504 -14.99 -20.06 31.61
C GLN A 504 -14.51 -19.56 32.98
N ALA A 505 -13.22 -19.27 33.10
CA ALA A 505 -12.68 -18.54 34.23
C ALA A 505 -13.35 -17.16 34.29
N ASP A 506 -13.75 -16.71 35.49
CA ASP A 506 -14.25 -15.34 35.69
C ASP A 506 -13.24 -14.36 35.06
N PRO A 507 -13.63 -13.39 34.21
CA PRO A 507 -12.72 -12.38 33.68
C PRO A 507 -11.89 -11.70 34.76
N ASN A 508 -12.47 -11.50 35.96
CA ASN A 508 -11.77 -10.91 37.09
C ASN A 508 -10.69 -11.83 37.69
N SER A 509 -10.78 -13.14 37.44
CA SER A 509 -9.73 -14.09 37.78
C SER A 509 -8.54 -14.02 36.80
N ILE A 510 -8.73 -13.42 35.61
CA ILE A 510 -7.71 -13.29 34.56
C ILE A 510 -7.04 -11.90 34.63
N ILE A 511 -7.84 -10.82 34.63
CA ILE A 511 -7.40 -9.43 34.78
C ILE A 511 -8.42 -8.63 35.60
N SER A 512 -7.95 -7.70 36.44
CA SER A 512 -8.80 -6.84 37.26
C SER A 512 -9.18 -5.56 36.51
N PHE A 513 -10.45 -5.14 36.58
CA PHE A 513 -10.90 -3.87 36.02
C PHE A 513 -11.10 -2.77 37.07
N SER A 514 -10.89 -3.07 38.36
CA SER A 514 -11.36 -2.21 39.45
C SER A 514 -10.77 -0.80 39.40
N ALA A 515 -9.44 -0.69 39.34
CA ALA A 515 -8.76 0.62 39.31
C ALA A 515 -9.13 1.44 38.06
N TYR A 516 -9.24 0.77 36.90
CA TYR A 516 -9.66 1.40 35.66
C TYR A 516 -11.12 1.86 35.71
N SER A 517 -12.04 1.04 36.24
CA SER A 517 -13.46 1.38 36.34
C SER A 517 -13.73 2.59 37.23
N THR A 518 -12.93 2.77 38.30
CA THR A 518 -13.00 3.97 39.15
C THR A 518 -12.46 5.21 38.45
N SER A 519 -11.39 5.08 37.66
CA SER A 519 -10.77 6.23 36.98
C SER A 519 -11.50 6.66 35.71
N LYS A 520 -12.16 5.72 35.00
CA LYS A 520 -12.84 5.98 33.72
C LYS A 520 -14.15 5.20 33.62
N PRO A 521 -15.24 5.67 34.24
CA PRO A 521 -16.49 4.90 34.33
C PRO A 521 -17.24 4.73 33.00
N THR A 522 -17.17 5.70 32.09
CA THR A 522 -17.87 5.66 30.79
C THR A 522 -16.94 6.05 29.65
N PHE A 523 -17.01 5.34 28.54
CA PHE A 523 -16.37 5.67 27.28
C PHE A 523 -17.40 5.58 26.18
N THR A 524 -17.71 6.72 25.59
CA THR A 524 -18.59 6.83 24.44
C THR A 524 -17.71 6.88 23.21
N PHE A 525 -17.80 5.86 22.36
CA PHE A 525 -17.20 5.88 21.04
C PHE A 525 -18.23 6.46 20.07
N THR A 526 -17.91 7.57 19.40
CA THR A 526 -18.72 8.04 18.28
C THR A 526 -18.09 7.50 17.00
N ASP A 527 -18.85 6.71 16.25
CA ASP A 527 -18.41 6.29 14.93
C ASP A 527 -18.22 7.53 14.04
N PRO A 528 -17.00 7.77 13.51
CA PRO A 528 -16.75 8.91 12.63
C PRO A 528 -17.52 8.86 11.30
N LYS A 529 -17.98 7.70 10.84
CA LYS A 529 -18.76 7.56 9.59
C LYS A 529 -20.27 7.70 9.83
N SER A 530 -20.85 6.95 10.78
CA SER A 530 -22.30 7.02 11.05
C SER A 530 -22.70 8.11 12.05
N GLY A 531 -21.76 8.67 12.81
CA GLY A 531 -22.04 9.59 13.91
C GLY A 531 -22.70 8.92 15.12
N VAL A 532 -22.89 7.59 15.11
CA VAL A 532 -23.57 6.86 16.18
C VAL A 532 -22.64 6.71 17.38
N ALA A 533 -23.10 7.20 18.52
CA ALA A 533 -22.45 7.01 19.81
C ALA A 533 -22.76 5.61 20.36
N THR A 534 -21.72 4.78 20.51
CA THR A 534 -21.76 3.49 21.17
C THR A 534 -21.08 3.59 22.53
N ASP A 535 -21.85 3.41 23.60
CA ASP A 535 -21.29 3.33 24.95
C ASP A 535 -20.64 1.95 25.19
N VAL A 536 -19.31 1.93 25.32
CA VAL A 536 -18.57 0.71 25.64
C VAL A 536 -18.27 0.68 27.14
N SER A 537 -19.15 0.01 27.87
CA SER A 537 -19.04 -0.17 29.32
C SER A 537 -17.95 -1.17 29.73
N ILE A 538 -17.57 -1.17 31.00
CA ILE A 538 -16.67 -2.19 31.56
C ILE A 538 -17.28 -3.60 31.46
N SER A 539 -18.61 -3.74 31.59
CA SER A 539 -19.27 -5.03 31.38
C SER A 539 -19.17 -5.49 29.93
N SER A 540 -19.17 -4.58 28.96
CA SER A 540 -18.90 -4.90 27.54
C SER A 540 -17.50 -5.47 27.35
N LEU A 541 -16.47 -4.85 27.95
CA LEU A 541 -15.09 -5.38 27.91
C LEU A 541 -14.97 -6.77 28.55
N LYS A 542 -15.57 -6.96 29.73
CA LYS A 542 -15.58 -8.27 30.41
C LYS A 542 -16.27 -9.32 29.56
N SER A 543 -17.39 -8.96 28.94
CA SER A 543 -18.13 -9.86 28.04
C SER A 543 -17.29 -10.21 26.81
N GLU A 544 -16.51 -9.28 26.25
CA GLU A 544 -15.66 -9.51 25.08
C GLU A 544 -14.40 -10.33 25.35
N LEU A 545 -13.92 -10.34 26.59
CA LEU A 545 -12.92 -11.31 27.04
C LEU A 545 -13.47 -12.74 27.06
N LEU A 546 -14.77 -12.90 27.34
CA LEU A 546 -15.46 -14.19 27.40
C LEU A 546 -16.00 -14.64 26.04
N ARG A 547 -16.41 -13.70 25.19
CA ARG A 547 -16.99 -13.95 23.85
C ARG A 547 -15.90 -14.22 22.85
N TYR A 548 -15.73 -15.50 22.56
CA TYR A 548 -14.59 -15.84 21.75
C TYR A 548 -14.83 -17.01 20.79
N ARG A 549 -15.99 -17.67 20.88
CA ARG A 549 -16.74 -18.18 19.71
C ARG A 549 -18.09 -17.46 19.64
N SER A 550 -18.37 -16.78 18.53
CA SER A 550 -19.72 -16.95 17.98
C SER A 550 -19.87 -18.45 17.72
N VAL A 551 -20.95 -19.01 18.23
CA VAL A 551 -21.36 -20.39 18.01
C VAL A 551 -21.13 -20.72 16.52
N PRO A 552 -20.51 -21.85 16.13
CA PRO A 552 -20.21 -22.18 14.72
C PRO A 552 -21.44 -22.29 13.80
N ASN A 553 -22.64 -22.02 14.31
CA ASN A 553 -23.93 -22.31 13.68
C ASN A 553 -25.03 -21.27 14.00
N GLN A 554 -24.74 -20.09 14.55
CA GLN A 554 -25.80 -19.11 14.83
C GLN A 554 -25.69 -17.77 14.11
N TRP A 555 -24.57 -17.46 13.47
CA TRP A 555 -24.51 -16.32 12.56
C TRP A 555 -24.02 -16.84 11.22
N TYR A 556 -24.88 -16.73 10.20
CA TYR A 556 -24.66 -17.17 8.82
C TYR A 556 -24.76 -18.69 8.60
N ARG A 557 -25.99 -19.19 8.46
CA ARG A 557 -26.22 -20.33 7.54
C ARG A 557 -26.16 -19.78 6.11
N ARG A 558 -25.54 -20.59 5.24
CA ARG A 558 -25.33 -20.40 3.79
C ARG A 558 -26.42 -19.62 3.07
#